data_AF-A0A4Y2TV42-F1
#
_entry.id   AF-A0A4Y2TV42-F1
#
_cell.length_a   1.000
_cell.length_b   1.000
_cell.length_c   1.000
_cell.angle_alpha   90.00
_cell.angle_beta   90.00
_cell.angle_gamma   90.00
#
_symmetry.space_group_name_H-M   'P 1'
#
loop_
_entity.id
_entity.type
_entity.pdbx_description
1 polymer ?
#
loop_
_entity_poly.entity_id
_entity_poly.type
_entity_poly.pdbx_seq_one_letter_code
_entity_poly.pdbx_strand_id
1 'polypeptide(L)'
;MVFDRLRKFKLCVNREKCKFACARVKYLGLWITPKGIEVDQDKVAAIQNIPCPRNVKQLQSFLQTCSWYRKFIPNFSDIARPLRNLTKKNIVWKWSEQEQQAFQTLKQRLVTPPVLRQVDPTKPFIIRTDASGYALGAVLLHGDSPADERPIEYASRLLNSAEKNYSTTEREALAVVWALDKFRGYIEGADITVASDHRPLKRLMTLSSPTGRLARWALQIQTYNLKIDYFPGKCNVVADMLSRPECSDKQACELQTVVIAVPSRTAGELRTEQLKDLELKKIIDCFEDINKSVDFANWTERGYVLNQGVLYRYSPHSEVEEAQLVVPSHEREKILKFHHDTPTASHYGEDGTFSRISSRYYWTGMRKYIADYVKNCAECIRYKATNQKPAGLLQTPVPAQRFESIAIDLFGPLPETSEGMKWIFIVEDCTTKWVELFPLKQATAKECALTLLNEVFLRYGLPRRLISDNGSQFVSAIMQQLCCVLNINQSLIPVYHPQANPVERKNRDLKPRLAMMVGNNYTLWNEQLPAIRFAMNTAKCETTGCTAAYLNFARELRTLDDVTTDLRSVIHNDNFVPEFTPYLKRFERNMSQIKENIEKSQNREKHMQTNHVNQALILNLMI
;
A
#
# COMPACT_ATOMS: atom_id res chain seq x y z
N MET A 1 47.38 1.62 -20.00
CA MET A 1 46.45 1.07 -21.02
C MET A 1 44.98 1.06 -20.57
N VAL A 2 44.62 0.50 -19.40
CA VAL A 2 43.20 0.45 -18.95
C VAL A 2 42.65 1.84 -18.56
N PHE A 3 43.35 2.56 -17.67
CA PHE A 3 42.93 3.91 -17.23
C PHE A 3 42.81 4.90 -18.40
N ASP A 4 43.62 4.74 -19.45
CA ASP A 4 43.64 5.62 -20.62
C ASP A 4 42.42 5.38 -21.51
N ARG A 5 41.96 4.11 -21.63
CA ARG A 5 40.66 3.79 -22.23
C ARG A 5 39.51 4.37 -21.39
N LEU A 6 39.55 4.22 -20.07
CA LEU A 6 38.52 4.78 -19.18
C LEU A 6 38.42 6.32 -19.33
N ARG A 7 39.55 7.03 -19.34
CA ARG A 7 39.62 8.47 -19.66
C ARG A 7 39.05 8.78 -21.06
N LYS A 8 39.45 8.04 -22.10
CA LYS A 8 38.97 8.24 -23.48
C LYS A 8 37.44 8.12 -23.60
N PHE A 9 36.84 7.18 -22.86
CA PHE A 9 35.39 6.96 -22.83
C PHE A 9 34.67 7.72 -21.68
N LYS A 10 35.36 8.65 -20.99
CA LYS A 10 34.84 9.47 -19.87
C LYS A 10 34.26 8.64 -18.70
N LEU A 11 34.74 7.41 -18.50
CA LEU A 11 34.33 6.51 -17.43
C LEU A 11 35.14 6.77 -16.15
N CYS A 12 34.45 7.08 -15.07
CA CYS A 12 35.04 7.24 -13.73
C CYS A 12 35.00 5.93 -12.93
N VAL A 13 35.93 5.75 -12.00
CA VAL A 13 36.02 4.55 -11.15
C VAL A 13 35.94 4.93 -9.67
N ASN A 14 35.10 4.25 -8.89
CA ASN A 14 35.06 4.45 -7.43
C ASN A 14 36.34 3.88 -6.79
N ARG A 15 37.16 4.75 -6.22
CA ARG A 15 38.47 4.43 -5.61
C ARG A 15 38.37 3.47 -4.42
N GLU A 16 37.33 3.58 -3.60
CA GLU A 16 37.11 2.75 -2.39
C GLU A 16 36.83 1.29 -2.75
N LYS A 17 36.20 1.06 -3.91
CA LYS A 17 35.89 -0.28 -4.44
C LYS A 17 37.04 -0.89 -5.25
N CYS A 18 38.11 -0.13 -5.52
CA CYS A 18 39.27 -0.62 -6.26
C CYS A 18 40.30 -1.32 -5.38
N LYS A 19 40.83 -2.44 -5.86
CA LYS A 19 42.01 -3.12 -5.29
C LYS A 19 43.06 -3.26 -6.39
N PHE A 20 44.24 -2.67 -6.18
CA PHE A 20 45.31 -2.62 -7.17
C PHE A 20 46.54 -3.39 -6.66
N ALA A 21 47.21 -4.15 -7.54
CA ALA A 21 48.43 -4.91 -7.25
C ALA A 21 48.36 -5.85 -6.01
N CYS A 22 47.16 -6.25 -5.58
CA CYS A 22 46.98 -7.14 -4.43
C CYS A 22 47.28 -8.60 -4.81
N ALA A 23 48.13 -9.28 -4.04
CA ALA A 23 48.42 -10.72 -4.24
C ALA A 23 47.18 -11.63 -4.05
N ARG A 24 46.15 -11.16 -3.34
CA ARG A 24 44.85 -11.83 -3.17
C ARG A 24 43.72 -10.83 -3.45
N VAL A 25 42.84 -11.14 -4.40
CA VAL A 25 41.74 -10.26 -4.82
C VAL A 25 40.43 -11.04 -4.99
N LYS A 26 39.31 -10.42 -4.59
CA LYS A 26 37.96 -10.98 -4.70
C LYS A 26 37.31 -10.52 -6.01
N TYR A 27 36.93 -11.46 -6.86
CA TYR A 27 36.35 -11.22 -8.19
C TYR A 27 35.25 -12.24 -8.45
N LEU A 28 34.04 -11.80 -8.83
CA LEU A 28 32.86 -12.67 -9.06
C LEU A 28 32.64 -13.75 -7.96
N GLY A 29 32.75 -13.34 -6.69
CA GLY A 29 32.60 -14.23 -5.53
C GLY A 29 33.64 -15.35 -5.44
N LEU A 30 34.85 -15.12 -5.96
CA LEU A 30 35.99 -16.04 -5.88
C LEU A 30 37.23 -15.27 -5.42
N TRP A 31 38.13 -15.91 -4.69
CA TRP A 31 39.43 -15.33 -4.35
C TRP A 31 40.48 -15.80 -5.33
N ILE A 32 40.97 -14.88 -6.17
CA ILE A 32 42.13 -15.11 -7.01
C ILE A 32 43.37 -14.95 -6.12
N THR A 33 44.21 -15.99 -6.05
CA THR A 33 45.44 -16.03 -5.26
C THR A 33 46.61 -16.56 -6.10
N PRO A 34 47.87 -16.48 -5.65
CA PRO A 34 49.02 -17.04 -6.36
C PRO A 34 49.01 -18.59 -6.38
N LYS A 35 48.19 -19.21 -5.52
CA LYS A 35 47.98 -20.67 -5.46
C LYS A 35 46.81 -21.15 -6.33
N GLY A 36 46.13 -20.23 -7.02
CA GLY A 36 44.95 -20.51 -7.84
C GLY A 36 43.68 -19.85 -7.30
N ILE A 37 42.53 -20.36 -7.75
CA ILE A 37 41.19 -19.85 -7.40
C ILE A 37 40.71 -20.53 -6.12
N GLU A 38 40.65 -19.78 -5.03
CA GLU A 38 40.07 -20.22 -3.76
C GLU A 38 38.55 -19.98 -3.74
N VAL A 39 37.82 -20.91 -3.13
CA VAL A 39 36.40 -20.75 -2.80
C VAL A 39 36.26 -19.63 -1.78
N ASP A 40 35.37 -18.68 -2.07
CA ASP A 40 35.02 -17.60 -1.16
C ASP A 40 34.17 -18.11 0.00
N GLN A 41 34.58 -17.83 1.23
CA GLN A 41 33.93 -18.36 2.43
C GLN A 41 32.47 -17.88 2.52
N ASP A 42 32.17 -16.68 2.03
CA ASP A 42 30.81 -16.14 1.88
C ASP A 42 29.87 -17.09 1.12
N LYS A 43 30.37 -17.90 0.17
CA LYS A 43 29.56 -18.83 -0.63
C LYS A 43 29.08 -20.07 0.11
N VAL A 44 29.82 -20.41 1.16
CA VAL A 44 29.65 -21.63 1.96
C VAL A 44 29.32 -21.30 3.40
N ALA A 45 29.32 -20.02 3.80
CA ALA A 45 28.98 -19.51 5.12
C ALA A 45 27.64 -20.05 5.63
N ALA A 46 26.63 -20.16 4.75
CA ALA A 46 25.32 -20.69 5.12
C ALA A 46 25.34 -22.18 5.53
N ILE A 47 26.33 -22.96 5.06
CA ILE A 47 26.61 -24.33 5.53
C ILE A 47 27.59 -24.34 6.69
N GLN A 48 28.65 -23.50 6.64
CA GLN A 48 29.67 -23.41 7.69
C GLN A 48 29.10 -22.91 9.04
N ASN A 49 28.05 -22.11 9.02
CA ASN A 49 27.40 -21.57 10.21
C ASN A 49 26.25 -22.45 10.75
N ILE A 50 25.97 -23.62 10.15
CA ILE A 50 24.97 -24.56 10.68
C ILE A 50 25.39 -25.04 12.08
N PRO A 51 24.57 -24.86 13.13
CA PRO A 51 24.87 -25.33 14.48
C PRO A 51 24.83 -26.87 14.55
N CYS A 52 25.50 -27.45 15.55
CA CYS A 52 25.37 -28.89 15.79
C CYS A 52 23.93 -29.22 16.19
N PRO A 53 23.26 -30.21 15.57
CA PRO A 53 21.87 -30.51 15.85
C PRO A 53 21.70 -31.00 17.29
N ARG A 54 20.60 -30.58 17.91
CA ARG A 54 20.21 -30.86 19.31
C ARG A 54 19.04 -31.84 19.42
N ASN A 55 18.39 -32.17 18.31
CA ASN A 55 17.29 -33.13 18.28
C ASN A 55 17.22 -33.92 16.95
N VAL A 56 16.42 -34.98 16.97
CA VAL A 56 16.25 -35.92 15.85
C VAL A 56 15.74 -35.25 14.57
N LYS A 57 14.87 -34.23 14.65
CA LYS A 57 14.31 -33.55 13.46
C LYS A 57 15.38 -32.73 12.73
N GLN A 58 16.18 -31.95 13.47
CA GLN A 58 17.30 -31.20 12.92
C GLN A 58 18.34 -32.14 12.29
N LEU A 59 18.68 -33.23 12.99
CA LEU A 59 19.61 -34.23 12.49
C LEU A 59 19.09 -34.95 11.24
N GLN A 60 17.78 -35.21 11.15
CA GLN A 60 17.16 -35.75 9.94
C GLN A 60 17.21 -34.77 8.77
N SER A 61 16.93 -33.47 8.96
CA SER A 61 17.06 -32.45 7.90
C SER A 61 18.50 -32.37 7.37
N PHE A 62 19.49 -32.25 8.28
CA PHE A 62 20.91 -32.25 7.91
C PHE A 62 21.34 -33.53 7.18
N LEU A 63 20.95 -34.70 7.68
CA LEU A 63 21.28 -35.99 7.05
C LEU A 63 20.59 -36.18 5.70
N GLN A 64 19.40 -35.63 5.49
CA GLN A 64 18.73 -35.66 4.19
C GLN A 64 19.45 -34.76 3.19
N THR A 65 19.85 -33.54 3.57
CA THR A 65 20.69 -32.65 2.74
C THR A 65 22.03 -33.31 2.38
N CYS A 66 22.73 -33.91 3.34
CA CYS A 66 23.97 -34.63 3.05
C CYS A 66 23.73 -35.88 2.19
N SER A 67 22.58 -36.55 2.35
CA SER A 67 22.21 -37.72 1.55
C SER A 67 21.76 -37.37 0.12
N TRP A 68 21.34 -36.14 -0.15
CA TRP A 68 21.11 -35.65 -1.52
C TRP A 68 22.44 -35.68 -2.30
N TYR A 69 23.52 -35.18 -1.70
CA TYR A 69 24.86 -35.18 -2.28
C TYR A 69 25.66 -36.49 -2.08
N ARG A 70 25.02 -37.59 -1.64
CA ARG A 70 25.67 -38.87 -1.32
C ARG A 70 26.57 -39.41 -2.43
N LYS A 71 26.20 -39.23 -3.69
CA LYS A 71 26.98 -39.63 -4.88
C LYS A 71 28.37 -38.98 -4.95
N PHE A 72 28.54 -37.82 -4.33
CA PHE A 72 29.76 -37.01 -4.34
C PHE A 72 30.55 -37.10 -3.01
N ILE A 73 30.06 -37.85 -2.03
CA ILE A 73 30.71 -38.03 -0.72
C ILE A 73 31.22 -39.49 -0.61
N PRO A 74 32.52 -39.74 -0.77
CA PRO A 74 33.07 -41.10 -0.63
C PRO A 74 32.84 -41.61 0.80
N ASN A 75 32.51 -42.90 0.92
CA ASN A 75 32.22 -43.61 2.18
C ASN A 75 31.14 -42.93 3.05
N PHE A 76 30.20 -42.20 2.43
CA PHE A 76 29.09 -41.54 3.13
C PHE A 76 28.31 -42.46 4.08
N SER A 77 28.14 -43.74 3.70
CA SER A 77 27.44 -44.74 4.52
C SER A 77 28.03 -44.87 5.93
N ASP A 78 29.37 -44.82 6.02
CA ASP A 78 30.14 -45.06 7.23
C ASP A 78 30.31 -43.77 8.03
N ILE A 79 30.60 -42.65 7.35
CA ILE A 79 30.66 -41.31 7.97
C ILE A 79 29.30 -40.96 8.58
N ALA A 80 28.18 -41.26 7.90
CA ALA A 80 26.84 -41.00 8.41
C ALA A 80 26.32 -42.08 9.40
N ARG A 81 27.07 -43.15 9.67
CA ARG A 81 26.64 -44.27 10.53
C ARG A 81 26.32 -43.87 11.99
N PRO A 82 27.20 -43.16 12.74
CA PRO A 82 26.89 -42.72 14.11
C PRO A 82 25.65 -41.79 14.13
N LEU A 83 25.65 -40.78 13.25
CA LEU A 83 24.53 -39.85 13.10
C LEU A 83 23.19 -40.55 12.77
N ARG A 84 23.20 -41.57 11.89
CA ARG A 84 22.00 -42.36 11.57
C ARG A 84 21.52 -43.19 12.76
N ASN A 85 22.40 -43.65 13.64
CA ASN A 85 21.97 -44.37 14.86
C ASN A 85 21.09 -43.47 15.75
N LEU A 86 21.46 -42.20 15.96
CA LEU A 86 20.64 -41.25 16.72
C LEU A 86 19.26 -40.94 16.12
N THR A 87 18.98 -41.38 14.88
CA THR A 87 17.65 -41.22 14.25
C THR A 87 16.74 -42.45 14.36
N LYS A 88 17.20 -43.53 15.01
CA LYS A 88 16.41 -44.75 15.23
C LYS A 88 15.39 -44.56 16.38
N LYS A 89 14.28 -45.28 16.32
CA LYS A 89 13.31 -45.35 17.44
C LYS A 89 13.97 -45.97 18.68
N ASN A 90 13.55 -45.53 19.85
CA ASN A 90 13.95 -46.02 21.18
C ASN A 90 15.45 -45.92 21.50
N ILE A 91 16.18 -44.98 20.89
CA ILE A 91 17.57 -44.65 21.28
C ILE A 91 17.59 -43.32 22.05
N VAL A 92 18.28 -43.30 23.18
CA VAL A 92 18.48 -42.10 24.01
C VAL A 92 19.43 -41.14 23.29
N TRP A 93 19.07 -39.86 23.24
CA TRP A 93 19.89 -38.84 22.60
C TRP A 93 21.19 -38.58 23.37
N LYS A 94 22.32 -39.06 22.85
CA LYS A 94 23.67 -38.81 23.38
C LYS A 94 24.58 -38.40 22.22
N TRP A 95 25.06 -37.16 22.24
CA TRP A 95 26.00 -36.64 21.25
C TRP A 95 27.43 -36.81 21.79
N SER A 96 28.24 -37.64 21.13
CA SER A 96 29.63 -37.88 21.52
C SER A 96 30.61 -37.31 20.48
N GLU A 97 31.91 -37.48 20.74
CA GLU A 97 32.97 -37.12 19.81
C GLU A 97 32.83 -37.82 18.44
N GLN A 98 32.29 -39.04 18.40
CA GLN A 98 32.07 -39.77 17.13
C GLN A 98 30.99 -39.10 16.27
N GLU A 99 29.88 -38.66 16.87
CA GLU A 99 28.85 -37.87 16.18
C GLU A 99 29.37 -36.50 15.78
N GLN A 100 30.16 -35.84 16.65
CA GLN A 100 30.74 -34.53 16.37
C GLN A 100 31.73 -34.58 15.19
N GLN A 101 32.62 -35.58 15.16
CA GLN A 101 33.58 -35.80 14.07
C GLN A 101 32.86 -36.15 12.76
N ALA A 102 31.83 -36.99 12.81
CA ALA A 102 30.99 -37.30 11.65
C ALA A 102 30.26 -36.06 11.10
N PHE A 103 29.68 -35.24 11.99
CA PHE A 103 29.00 -33.99 11.63
C PHE A 103 29.96 -33.00 10.97
N GLN A 104 31.13 -32.76 11.59
CA GLN A 104 32.18 -31.90 11.03
C GLN A 104 32.70 -32.42 9.68
N THR A 105 32.89 -33.74 9.54
CA THR A 105 33.34 -34.36 8.28
C THR A 105 32.32 -34.15 7.16
N LEU A 106 31.03 -34.40 7.39
CA LEU A 106 29.99 -34.17 6.38
C LEU A 106 29.86 -32.67 6.03
N LYS A 107 29.90 -31.80 7.05
CA LYS A 107 29.87 -30.34 6.91
C LYS A 107 31.05 -29.81 6.09
N GLN A 108 32.24 -30.38 6.25
CA GLN A 108 33.40 -30.08 5.41
C GLN A 108 33.20 -30.58 3.98
N ARG A 109 32.71 -31.82 3.78
CA ARG A 109 32.49 -32.39 2.45
C ARG A 109 31.50 -31.60 1.59
N LEU A 110 30.47 -31.00 2.20
CA LEU A 110 29.51 -30.13 1.51
C LEU A 110 30.13 -28.83 0.96
N VAL A 111 31.22 -28.33 1.56
CA VAL A 111 31.85 -27.05 1.20
C VAL A 111 33.13 -27.20 0.38
N THR A 112 33.51 -28.44 0.07
CA THR A 112 34.66 -28.80 -0.78
C THR A 112 34.22 -29.44 -2.10
N PRO A 113 35.03 -29.37 -3.16
CA PRO A 113 34.92 -30.30 -4.28
C PRO A 113 34.99 -31.77 -3.80
N PRO A 114 34.27 -32.72 -4.43
CA PRO A 114 33.53 -32.57 -5.69
C PRO A 114 32.05 -32.14 -5.52
N VAL A 115 31.59 -31.85 -4.30
CA VAL A 115 30.21 -31.37 -4.06
C VAL A 115 30.06 -29.96 -4.62
N LEU A 116 30.92 -29.03 -4.21
CA LEU A 116 30.91 -27.66 -4.74
C LEU A 116 31.48 -27.63 -6.18
N ARG A 117 30.75 -27.01 -7.10
CA ARG A 117 31.07 -26.92 -8.54
C ARG A 117 31.48 -25.49 -8.92
N GLN A 118 32.40 -25.36 -9.87
CA GLN A 118 32.71 -24.07 -10.51
C GLN A 118 31.58 -23.67 -11.49
N VAL A 119 31.47 -22.37 -11.75
CA VAL A 119 30.50 -21.82 -12.71
C VAL A 119 30.90 -22.18 -14.13
N ASP A 120 29.94 -22.68 -14.91
CA ASP A 120 30.05 -22.99 -16.33
C ASP A 120 29.03 -22.13 -17.09
N PRO A 121 29.43 -21.01 -17.71
CA PRO A 121 28.49 -20.05 -18.32
C PRO A 121 27.78 -20.59 -19.57
N THR A 122 28.04 -21.83 -19.99
CA THR A 122 27.35 -22.49 -21.11
C THR A 122 26.11 -23.28 -20.68
N LYS A 123 25.84 -23.38 -19.37
CA LYS A 123 24.75 -24.18 -18.79
C LYS A 123 23.69 -23.31 -18.10
N PRO A 124 22.42 -23.72 -18.08
CA PRO A 124 21.37 -23.02 -17.36
C PRO A 124 21.57 -23.13 -15.84
N PHE A 125 21.22 -22.06 -15.14
CA PHE A 125 21.27 -22.02 -13.68
C PHE A 125 19.97 -22.56 -13.08
N ILE A 126 20.08 -23.38 -12.04
CA ILE A 126 18.93 -23.82 -11.24
C ILE A 126 19.01 -23.11 -9.89
N ILE A 127 17.93 -22.42 -9.50
CA ILE A 127 17.79 -21.78 -8.19
C ILE A 127 16.69 -22.51 -7.43
N ARG A 128 17.03 -23.11 -6.28
CA ARG A 128 16.04 -23.63 -5.33
C ARG A 128 15.83 -22.64 -4.21
N THR A 129 14.57 -22.36 -3.86
CA THR A 129 14.19 -21.42 -2.77
C THR A 129 13.18 -22.03 -1.81
N ASP A 130 13.15 -21.54 -0.57
CA ASP A 130 12.21 -21.94 0.49
C ASP A 130 12.08 -20.81 1.53
N ALA A 131 10.88 -20.57 2.07
CA ALA A 131 10.62 -19.50 3.05
C ALA A 131 9.90 -19.99 4.32
N SER A 132 10.61 -19.97 5.45
CA SER A 132 10.03 -20.28 6.75
C SER A 132 9.29 -19.08 7.36
N GLY A 133 8.87 -19.21 8.62
CA GLY A 133 8.32 -18.08 9.40
C GLY A 133 9.38 -17.08 9.89
N TYR A 134 10.68 -17.36 9.69
CA TYR A 134 11.76 -16.56 10.29
C TYR A 134 13.01 -16.39 9.41
N ALA A 135 13.19 -17.17 8.34
CA ALA A 135 14.29 -16.99 7.38
C ALA A 135 13.93 -17.46 5.96
N LEU A 136 14.74 -17.01 5.01
CA LEU A 136 14.75 -17.44 3.61
C LEU A 136 15.96 -18.34 3.36
N GLY A 137 15.75 -19.46 2.67
CA GLY A 137 16.81 -20.35 2.18
C GLY A 137 16.87 -20.32 0.66
N ALA A 138 18.09 -20.27 0.11
CA ALA A 138 18.30 -20.38 -1.34
C ALA A 138 19.62 -21.08 -1.68
N VAL A 139 19.64 -21.84 -2.77
CA VAL A 139 20.87 -22.45 -3.30
C VAL A 139 20.92 -22.34 -4.82
N LEU A 140 22.08 -21.92 -5.34
CA LEU A 140 22.39 -21.85 -6.77
C LEU A 140 23.09 -23.15 -7.19
N LEU A 141 22.57 -23.80 -8.23
CA LEU A 141 22.91 -25.17 -8.64
C LEU A 141 23.21 -25.26 -10.15
N HIS A 142 24.18 -26.10 -10.52
CA HIS A 142 24.46 -26.51 -11.91
C HIS A 142 24.41 -28.03 -12.05
N GLY A 143 23.61 -28.52 -12.99
CA GLY A 143 23.58 -29.92 -13.41
C GLY A 143 22.54 -30.16 -14.50
N ASP A 144 22.85 -31.07 -15.42
CA ASP A 144 21.99 -31.38 -16.57
C ASP A 144 20.80 -32.31 -16.19
N SER A 145 20.76 -32.76 -14.93
CA SER A 145 19.64 -33.50 -14.33
C SER A 145 19.70 -33.41 -12.79
N PRO A 146 18.62 -33.73 -12.07
CA PRO A 146 18.61 -33.74 -10.60
C PRO A 146 19.61 -34.69 -9.92
N ALA A 147 20.27 -35.58 -10.68
CA ALA A 147 21.33 -36.48 -10.21
C ALA A 147 22.77 -35.99 -10.53
N ASP A 148 22.90 -34.80 -11.14
CA ASP A 148 24.16 -34.04 -11.27
C ASP A 148 24.08 -32.60 -10.72
N GLU A 149 22.90 -32.13 -10.29
CA GLU A 149 22.70 -30.83 -9.62
C GLU A 149 23.68 -30.65 -8.44
N ARG A 150 24.67 -29.78 -8.63
CA ARG A 150 25.73 -29.47 -7.67
C ARG A 150 25.76 -27.97 -7.32
N PRO A 151 25.98 -27.60 -6.05
CA PRO A 151 25.99 -26.23 -5.57
C PRO A 151 27.15 -25.40 -6.14
N ILE A 152 26.85 -24.15 -6.46
CA ILE A 152 27.81 -23.06 -6.70
C ILE A 152 27.88 -22.17 -5.47
N GLU A 153 26.73 -21.82 -4.90
CA GLU A 153 26.61 -20.90 -3.77
C GLU A 153 25.38 -21.23 -2.92
N TYR A 154 25.55 -21.24 -1.60
CA TYR A 154 24.49 -21.43 -0.60
C TYR A 154 24.18 -20.11 0.09
N ALA A 155 22.91 -19.73 0.20
CA ALA A 155 22.48 -18.49 0.84
C ALA A 155 21.37 -18.75 1.89
N SER A 156 21.44 -18.01 2.99
CA SER A 156 20.36 -17.91 3.99
C SER A 156 20.28 -16.48 4.52
N ARG A 157 19.09 -15.99 4.84
CA ARG A 157 18.86 -14.66 5.44
C ARG A 157 17.66 -14.69 6.39
N LEU A 158 17.83 -14.17 7.61
CA LEU A 158 16.71 -13.95 8.53
C LEU A 158 15.72 -12.91 8.00
N LEU A 159 14.43 -13.15 8.19
CA LEU A 159 13.36 -12.19 7.89
C LEU A 159 13.41 -11.03 8.89
N ASN A 160 13.27 -9.79 8.41
CA ASN A 160 13.10 -8.62 9.27
C ASN A 160 11.69 -8.57 9.89
N SER A 161 11.46 -7.63 10.81
CA SER A 161 10.20 -7.51 11.57
C SER A 161 8.96 -7.26 10.70
N ALA A 162 9.10 -6.63 9.53
CA ALA A 162 8.00 -6.46 8.59
C ALA A 162 7.80 -7.71 7.71
N GLU A 163 8.89 -8.32 7.24
CA GLU A 163 8.87 -9.53 6.41
C GLU A 163 8.31 -10.76 7.16
N LYS A 164 8.48 -10.85 8.48
CA LYS A 164 7.85 -11.88 9.33
C LYS A 164 6.31 -11.83 9.30
N ASN A 165 5.72 -10.65 9.07
CA ASN A 165 4.28 -10.46 9.00
C ASN A 165 3.69 -10.68 7.59
N TYR A 166 4.51 -11.10 6.63
CA TYR A 166 4.05 -11.39 5.26
C TYR A 166 3.33 -12.74 5.20
N SER A 167 2.33 -12.84 4.32
CA SER A 167 1.66 -14.11 4.03
C SER A 167 2.64 -15.14 3.47
N THR A 168 2.32 -16.44 3.57
CA THR A 168 3.23 -17.50 3.08
C THR A 168 3.57 -17.32 1.59
N THR A 169 2.60 -16.95 0.76
CA THR A 169 2.82 -16.66 -0.67
C THR A 169 3.73 -15.45 -0.90
N GLU A 170 3.66 -14.42 -0.06
CA GLU A 170 4.57 -13.27 -0.13
C GLU A 170 5.98 -13.61 0.37
N ARG A 171 6.13 -14.47 1.40
CA ARG A 171 7.44 -14.93 1.88
C ARG A 171 8.13 -15.82 0.85
N GLU A 172 7.38 -16.70 0.20
CA GLU A 172 7.85 -17.51 -0.94
C GLU A 172 8.23 -16.64 -2.15
N ALA A 173 7.42 -15.63 -2.51
CA ALA A 173 7.76 -14.70 -3.59
C ALA A 173 9.01 -13.86 -3.25
N LEU A 174 9.14 -13.43 -1.99
CA LEU A 174 10.31 -12.73 -1.47
C LEU A 174 11.57 -13.62 -1.51
N ALA A 175 11.46 -14.93 -1.28
CA ALA A 175 12.58 -15.86 -1.40
C ALA A 175 13.16 -15.86 -2.82
N VAL A 176 12.29 -15.93 -3.84
CA VAL A 176 12.69 -15.86 -5.26
C VAL A 176 13.33 -14.51 -5.59
N VAL A 177 12.69 -13.39 -5.24
CA VAL A 177 13.22 -12.05 -5.53
C VAL A 177 14.57 -11.82 -4.87
N TRP A 178 14.72 -12.21 -3.60
CA TRP A 178 15.97 -12.10 -2.87
C TRP A 178 17.06 -13.02 -3.45
N ALA A 179 16.72 -14.25 -3.86
CA ALA A 179 17.68 -15.16 -4.49
C ALA A 179 18.17 -14.64 -5.85
N LEU A 180 17.28 -14.05 -6.67
CA LEU A 180 17.66 -13.43 -7.94
C LEU A 180 18.64 -12.26 -7.74
N ASP A 181 18.36 -11.37 -6.79
CA ASP A 181 19.26 -10.25 -6.46
C ASP A 181 20.61 -10.73 -5.86
N LYS A 182 20.55 -11.68 -4.94
CA LYS A 182 21.73 -12.31 -4.28
C LYS A 182 22.64 -13.04 -5.27
N PHE A 183 22.09 -13.70 -6.29
CA PHE A 183 22.84 -14.46 -7.30
C PHE A 183 23.03 -13.71 -8.63
N ARG A 184 22.57 -12.45 -8.74
CA ARG A 184 22.60 -11.62 -9.94
C ARG A 184 23.93 -11.69 -10.72
N GLY A 185 25.06 -11.61 -10.01
CA GLY A 185 26.41 -11.66 -10.58
C GLY A 185 26.81 -12.97 -11.28
N TYR A 186 25.97 -14.00 -11.29
CA TYR A 186 26.13 -15.20 -12.12
C TYR A 186 25.02 -15.35 -13.17
N ILE A 187 23.80 -14.93 -12.84
CA ILE A 187 22.57 -15.26 -13.60
C ILE A 187 22.09 -14.14 -14.55
N GLU A 188 22.65 -12.93 -14.44
CA GLU A 188 22.26 -11.80 -15.27
C GLU A 188 22.64 -12.04 -16.75
N GLY A 189 21.61 -12.27 -17.58
CA GLY A 189 21.75 -12.63 -18.99
C GLY A 189 21.80 -14.14 -19.29
N ALA A 190 21.61 -15.00 -18.28
CA ALA A 190 21.58 -16.46 -18.45
C ALA A 190 20.17 -17.05 -18.29
N ASP A 191 19.99 -18.28 -18.76
CA ASP A 191 18.74 -19.04 -18.61
C ASP A 191 18.62 -19.61 -17.19
N ILE A 192 17.48 -19.37 -16.53
CA ILE A 192 17.27 -19.69 -15.12
C ILE A 192 16.03 -20.57 -14.93
N THR A 193 16.16 -21.66 -14.17
CA THR A 193 15.00 -22.41 -13.65
C THR A 193 14.88 -22.17 -12.14
N VAL A 194 13.79 -21.53 -11.72
CA VAL A 194 13.44 -21.35 -10.31
C VAL A 194 12.55 -22.50 -9.87
N ALA A 195 13.01 -23.25 -8.87
CA ALA A 195 12.32 -24.39 -8.29
C ALA A 195 11.86 -24.06 -6.84
N SER A 196 10.55 -24.08 -6.62
CA SER A 196 9.89 -23.95 -5.30
C SER A 196 8.74 -24.96 -5.21
N ASP A 197 8.38 -25.37 -4.01
CA ASP A 197 7.22 -26.24 -3.77
C ASP A 197 5.89 -25.46 -3.64
N HIS A 198 5.94 -24.12 -3.55
CA HIS A 198 4.75 -23.29 -3.44
C HIS A 198 4.09 -23.05 -4.80
N ARG A 199 3.18 -23.96 -5.19
CA ARG A 199 2.43 -23.93 -6.47
C ARG A 199 1.91 -22.56 -6.92
N PRO A 200 1.38 -21.66 -6.05
CA PRO A 200 0.96 -20.31 -6.46
C PRO A 200 2.04 -19.46 -7.13
N LEU A 201 3.33 -19.67 -6.84
CA LEU A 201 4.42 -18.93 -7.51
C LEU A 201 4.46 -19.16 -9.02
N LYS A 202 4.08 -20.35 -9.49
CA LYS A 202 3.99 -20.63 -10.94
C LYS A 202 2.94 -19.77 -11.66
N ARG A 203 1.97 -19.21 -10.92
CA ARG A 203 0.99 -18.25 -11.44
C ARG A 203 1.42 -16.78 -11.27
N LEU A 204 2.47 -16.48 -10.51
CA LEU A 204 2.90 -15.10 -10.22
C LEU A 204 3.20 -14.29 -11.49
N MET A 205 3.81 -14.92 -12.48
CA MET A 205 4.13 -14.35 -13.79
C MET A 205 2.93 -14.28 -14.75
N THR A 206 1.80 -14.89 -14.40
CA THR A 206 0.58 -14.99 -15.22
C THR A 206 -0.65 -14.43 -14.49
N LEU A 207 -0.46 -13.56 -13.49
CA LEU A 207 -1.57 -12.87 -12.82
C LEU A 207 -2.11 -11.79 -13.75
N SER A 208 -3.42 -11.83 -14.05
CA SER A 208 -4.07 -10.85 -14.93
C SER A 208 -4.12 -9.44 -14.35
N SER A 209 -3.99 -9.30 -13.04
CA SER A 209 -4.07 -8.02 -12.31
C SER A 209 -3.41 -8.12 -10.92
N PRO A 210 -2.07 -8.25 -10.84
CA PRO A 210 -1.36 -8.25 -9.58
C PRO A 210 -1.41 -6.86 -8.93
N THR A 211 -1.52 -6.81 -7.59
CA THR A 211 -1.56 -5.57 -6.82
C THR A 211 -0.47 -5.52 -5.74
N GLY A 212 -0.16 -4.32 -5.25
CA GLY A 212 0.74 -4.11 -4.12
C GLY A 212 2.16 -4.68 -4.33
N ARG A 213 2.66 -5.46 -3.36
CA ARG A 213 4.03 -6.01 -3.37
C ARG A 213 4.26 -6.97 -4.53
N LEU A 214 3.29 -7.85 -4.80
CA LEU A 214 3.39 -8.91 -5.81
C LEU A 214 3.56 -8.35 -7.23
N ALA A 215 2.91 -7.22 -7.54
CA ALA A 215 3.09 -6.53 -8.83
C ALA A 215 4.52 -6.02 -9.03
N ARG A 216 5.09 -5.37 -8.00
CA ARG A 216 6.47 -4.86 -8.04
C ARG A 216 7.49 -6.00 -8.17
N TRP A 217 7.25 -7.10 -7.48
CA TRP A 217 8.09 -8.30 -7.56
C TRP A 217 7.96 -9.01 -8.91
N ALA A 218 6.75 -9.12 -9.50
CA ALA A 218 6.58 -9.65 -10.85
C ALA A 218 7.40 -8.85 -11.89
N LEU A 219 7.36 -7.51 -11.83
CA LEU A 219 8.18 -6.64 -12.70
C LEU A 219 9.69 -6.86 -12.49
N GLN A 220 10.15 -7.08 -11.26
CA GLN A 220 11.56 -7.38 -10.96
C GLN A 220 11.98 -8.81 -11.39
N ILE A 221 11.06 -9.76 -11.40
CA ILE A 221 11.29 -11.13 -11.89
C ILE A 221 11.32 -11.14 -13.43
N GLN A 222 10.53 -10.29 -14.10
CA GLN A 222 10.49 -10.13 -15.56
C GLN A 222 11.80 -9.60 -16.19
N THR A 223 12.76 -9.06 -15.41
CA THR A 223 14.06 -8.63 -15.98
C THR A 223 15.05 -9.77 -16.21
N TYR A 224 14.67 -11.01 -15.91
CA TYR A 224 15.53 -12.21 -16.02
C TYR A 224 14.84 -13.27 -16.92
N ASN A 225 15.62 -13.98 -17.74
CA ASN A 225 15.07 -15.08 -18.55
C ASN A 225 14.86 -16.34 -17.69
N LEU A 226 13.73 -16.39 -16.99
CA LEU A 226 13.46 -17.44 -16.01
C LEU A 226 12.14 -18.17 -16.18
N LYS A 227 12.16 -19.44 -15.77
CA LYS A 227 11.01 -20.33 -15.70
C LYS A 227 10.78 -20.75 -14.25
N ILE A 228 9.55 -20.58 -13.75
CA ILE A 228 9.15 -21.06 -12.42
C ILE A 228 8.51 -22.45 -12.57
N ASP A 229 9.16 -23.48 -12.04
CA ASP A 229 8.64 -24.84 -11.98
C ASP A 229 8.38 -25.31 -10.55
N TYR A 230 7.31 -26.08 -10.39
CA TYR A 230 6.97 -26.68 -9.11
C TYR A 230 7.84 -27.90 -8.84
N PHE A 231 8.54 -27.89 -7.70
CA PHE A 231 9.40 -28.98 -7.27
C PHE A 231 8.94 -29.48 -5.90
N PRO A 232 8.58 -30.76 -5.70
CA PRO A 232 8.00 -31.21 -4.43
C PRO A 232 8.91 -30.97 -3.23
N GLY A 233 8.40 -30.41 -2.13
CA GLY A 233 9.17 -30.03 -0.94
C GLY A 233 10.00 -31.18 -0.33
N LYS A 234 9.54 -32.44 -0.45
CA LYS A 234 10.31 -33.65 -0.08
C LYS A 234 11.67 -33.78 -0.79
N CYS A 235 11.84 -33.09 -1.92
CA CYS A 235 13.08 -33.04 -2.70
C CYS A 235 13.80 -31.68 -2.54
N ASN A 236 13.15 -30.64 -1.99
CA ASN A 236 13.70 -29.29 -1.81
C ASN A 236 14.57 -29.13 -0.54
N VAL A 237 15.02 -30.25 0.04
CA VAL A 237 15.59 -30.32 1.41
C VAL A 237 16.75 -29.35 1.66
N VAL A 238 17.54 -29.06 0.62
CA VAL A 238 18.68 -28.12 0.72
C VAL A 238 18.21 -26.70 1.04
N ALA A 239 17.12 -26.24 0.43
CA ALA A 239 16.56 -24.91 0.69
C ALA A 239 15.75 -24.90 2.01
N ASP A 240 14.97 -25.95 2.29
CA ASP A 240 14.24 -26.14 3.57
C ASP A 240 15.18 -26.09 4.79
N MET A 241 16.36 -26.73 4.71
CA MET A 241 17.37 -26.67 5.75
C MET A 241 17.96 -25.25 5.91
N LEU A 242 18.11 -24.51 4.80
CA LEU A 242 18.64 -23.15 4.79
C LEU A 242 17.62 -22.07 5.21
N SER A 243 16.31 -22.34 5.08
CA SER A 243 15.24 -21.47 5.58
C SER A 243 14.93 -21.70 7.07
N ARG A 244 15.50 -22.76 7.68
CA ARG A 244 15.31 -23.14 9.09
C ARG A 244 16.57 -23.01 9.98
N PRO A 245 17.36 -21.92 9.94
CA PRO A 245 18.43 -21.71 10.91
C PRO A 245 17.83 -21.44 12.30
N GLU A 246 18.06 -22.31 13.27
CA GLU A 246 17.54 -22.11 14.62
C GLU A 246 18.24 -20.97 15.37
N CYS A 247 17.43 -20.12 16.00
CA CYS A 247 17.87 -19.03 16.86
C CYS A 247 18.47 -19.60 18.15
N SER A 248 19.77 -19.39 18.37
CA SER A 248 20.52 -19.95 19.50
C SER A 248 20.32 -19.19 20.82
N ASP A 249 19.10 -18.77 21.15
CA ASP A 249 18.73 -18.10 22.41
C ASP A 249 18.06 -19.07 23.41
N LYS A 250 18.53 -20.32 23.42
CA LYS A 250 18.33 -21.27 24.53
C LYS A 250 19.62 -22.04 24.78
N GLN A 251 20.52 -21.44 25.54
CA GLN A 251 21.64 -22.12 26.18
C GLN A 251 21.95 -21.43 27.50
N ALA A 252 22.12 -22.19 28.57
CA ALA A 252 22.40 -21.63 29.88
C ALA A 252 23.84 -21.09 29.92
N CYS A 253 24.02 -19.92 30.54
CA CYS A 253 25.35 -19.45 30.96
C CYS A 253 25.66 -20.02 32.34
N GLU A 254 26.88 -20.48 32.55
CA GLU A 254 27.46 -20.48 33.90
C GLU A 254 27.67 -19.02 34.33
N LEU A 255 27.42 -18.72 35.62
CA LEU A 255 27.38 -17.35 36.10
C LEU A 255 28.78 -16.75 36.29
N GLN A 256 29.28 -16.08 35.26
CA GLN A 256 29.88 -14.75 35.46
C GLN A 256 28.86 -13.70 35.03
N THR A 257 28.01 -13.31 35.97
CA THR A 257 26.77 -12.57 35.70
C THR A 257 27.03 -11.08 35.41
N VAL A 258 27.40 -10.75 34.17
CA VAL A 258 27.06 -9.43 33.64
C VAL A 258 25.57 -9.43 33.33
N VAL A 259 24.76 -9.03 34.31
CA VAL A 259 23.32 -8.88 34.13
C VAL A 259 23.06 -7.73 33.15
N ILE A 260 22.89 -8.05 31.87
CA ILE A 260 22.27 -7.14 30.92
C ILE A 260 20.80 -7.06 31.30
N ALA A 261 20.50 -6.14 32.22
CA ALA A 261 19.16 -5.89 32.71
C ALA A 261 18.30 -5.27 31.60
N VAL A 262 17.73 -6.12 30.75
CA VAL A 262 16.59 -5.74 29.91
C VAL A 262 15.51 -5.22 30.87
N PRO A 263 15.05 -3.97 30.76
CA PRO A 263 14.23 -3.33 31.78
C PRO A 263 12.85 -3.97 31.86
N SER A 264 12.73 -4.95 32.75
CA SER A 264 11.53 -5.72 33.05
C SER A 264 11.22 -5.55 34.53
N ARG A 265 10.07 -4.94 34.84
CA ARG A 265 9.70 -4.58 36.22
C ARG A 265 9.33 -5.84 36.99
N THR A 266 9.89 -6.00 38.18
CA THR A 266 9.52 -7.07 39.10
C THR A 266 8.09 -6.88 39.64
N ALA A 267 7.46 -7.97 40.09
CA ALA A 267 6.17 -7.88 40.79
C ALA A 267 6.25 -6.98 42.04
N GLY A 268 7.41 -6.95 42.72
CA GLY A 268 7.67 -6.06 43.85
C GLY A 268 7.64 -4.58 43.47
N GLU A 269 8.23 -4.18 42.34
CA GLU A 269 8.11 -2.81 41.82
C GLU A 269 6.66 -2.47 41.47
N LEU A 270 5.96 -3.35 40.74
CA LEU A 270 4.58 -3.12 40.34
C LEU A 270 3.64 -2.96 41.55
N ARG A 271 3.79 -3.80 42.57
CA ARG A 271 3.10 -3.66 43.86
C ARG A 271 3.47 -2.35 44.55
N THR A 272 4.75 -1.98 44.57
CA THR A 272 5.22 -0.74 45.20
C THR A 272 4.63 0.50 44.53
N GLU A 273 4.48 0.52 43.21
CA GLU A 273 3.80 1.60 42.50
C GLU A 273 2.28 1.60 42.74
N GLN A 274 1.63 0.43 42.75
CA GLN A 274 0.20 0.33 43.05
C GLN A 274 -0.14 0.84 44.47
N LEU A 275 0.69 0.52 45.48
CA LEU A 275 0.49 0.95 46.87
C LEU A 275 0.67 2.45 47.11
N LYS A 276 1.24 3.21 46.16
CA LYS A 276 1.29 4.69 46.21
C LYS A 276 -0.05 5.33 45.85
N ASP A 277 -0.90 4.63 45.10
CA ASP A 277 -2.23 5.11 44.74
C ASP A 277 -3.22 4.71 45.86
N LEU A 278 -3.78 5.70 46.54
CA LEU A 278 -4.65 5.49 47.71
C LEU A 278 -5.93 4.70 47.38
N GLU A 279 -6.42 4.75 46.13
CA GLU A 279 -7.59 3.96 45.72
C GLU A 279 -7.21 2.51 45.42
N LEU A 280 -6.07 2.28 44.76
CA LEU A 280 -5.60 0.92 44.52
C LEU A 280 -5.16 0.24 45.82
N LYS A 281 -4.56 0.98 46.76
CA LYS A 281 -4.21 0.48 48.08
C LYS A 281 -5.45 -0.04 48.82
N LYS A 282 -6.57 0.71 48.87
CA LYS A 282 -7.82 0.24 49.49
C LYS A 282 -8.29 -1.10 48.93
N ILE A 283 -8.18 -1.29 47.61
CA ILE A 283 -8.55 -2.56 46.97
C ILE A 283 -7.58 -3.68 47.39
N ILE A 284 -6.26 -3.44 47.36
CA ILE A 284 -5.25 -4.42 47.80
C ILE A 284 -5.47 -4.82 49.26
N ASP A 285 -5.62 -3.84 50.17
CA ASP A 285 -5.89 -4.04 51.59
C ASP A 285 -7.17 -4.91 51.79
N CYS A 286 -8.25 -4.66 51.02
CA CYS A 286 -9.46 -5.50 51.05
C CYS A 286 -9.29 -6.92 50.48
N PHE A 287 -8.32 -7.16 49.59
CA PHE A 287 -7.99 -8.51 49.10
C PHE A 287 -7.05 -9.28 50.04
N GLU A 288 -6.37 -8.59 50.96
CA GLU A 288 -5.46 -9.17 51.96
C GLU A 288 -6.11 -9.30 53.36
N ASP A 289 -7.29 -8.73 53.59
CA ASP A 289 -8.10 -8.96 54.80
C ASP A 289 -8.63 -10.41 54.88
N ILE A 290 -8.33 -11.05 56.01
CA ILE A 290 -8.72 -12.42 56.36
C ILE A 290 -10.26 -12.58 56.40
N ASN A 291 -10.98 -11.54 56.82
CA ASN A 291 -12.44 -11.59 57.05
C ASN A 291 -13.28 -11.33 55.79
N LYS A 292 -12.69 -10.88 54.68
CA LYS A 292 -13.33 -10.62 53.37
C LYS A 292 -14.66 -9.86 53.47
N SER A 293 -14.57 -8.53 53.60
CA SER A 293 -15.73 -7.63 53.69
C SER A 293 -16.70 -7.74 52.49
N VAL A 294 -17.88 -7.10 52.62
CA VAL A 294 -18.86 -6.98 51.52
C VAL A 294 -18.24 -6.35 50.27
N ASP A 295 -17.25 -5.47 50.42
CA ASP A 295 -16.52 -4.86 49.31
C ASP A 295 -15.65 -5.88 48.54
N PHE A 296 -15.11 -6.92 49.19
CA PHE A 296 -14.36 -7.98 48.50
C PHE A 296 -15.21 -8.62 47.39
N ALA A 297 -16.47 -8.97 47.70
CA ALA A 297 -17.40 -9.52 46.73
C ALA A 297 -17.63 -8.55 45.55
N ASN A 298 -17.94 -7.29 45.86
CA ASN A 298 -18.18 -6.20 44.90
C ASN A 298 -16.96 -5.96 43.97
N TRP A 299 -15.72 -6.05 44.48
CA TRP A 299 -14.52 -5.95 43.66
C TRP A 299 -14.28 -7.20 42.80
N THR A 300 -14.52 -8.41 43.32
CA THR A 300 -14.41 -9.64 42.51
C THR A 300 -15.45 -9.71 41.39
N GLU A 301 -16.70 -9.26 41.62
CA GLU A 301 -17.74 -9.15 40.60
C GLU A 301 -17.35 -8.16 39.47
N ARG A 302 -16.66 -7.07 39.83
CA ARG A 302 -16.09 -6.11 38.87
C ARG A 302 -14.88 -6.67 38.09
N GLY A 303 -14.43 -7.88 38.42
CA GLY A 303 -13.37 -8.63 37.75
C GLY A 303 -11.97 -8.45 38.34
N TYR A 304 -11.82 -7.83 39.52
CA TYR A 304 -10.50 -7.63 40.14
C TYR A 304 -9.95 -8.93 40.74
N VAL A 305 -8.63 -9.14 40.61
CA VAL A 305 -7.90 -10.30 41.14
C VAL A 305 -6.52 -9.85 41.63
N LEU A 306 -6.13 -10.27 42.84
CA LEU A 306 -4.77 -10.08 43.36
C LEU A 306 -3.93 -11.31 43.04
N ASN A 307 -2.76 -11.14 42.41
CA ASN A 307 -1.82 -12.23 42.10
C ASN A 307 -0.39 -11.79 42.42
N GLN A 308 0.34 -12.59 43.22
CA GLN A 308 1.67 -12.27 43.75
C GLN A 308 1.76 -10.87 44.41
N GLY A 309 0.64 -10.38 44.97
CA GLY A 309 0.54 -9.05 45.57
C GLY A 309 0.39 -7.88 44.58
N VAL A 310 0.24 -8.16 43.28
CA VAL A 310 -0.06 -7.17 42.24
C VAL A 310 -1.54 -7.29 41.85
N LEU A 311 -2.22 -6.16 41.71
CA LEU A 311 -3.63 -6.07 41.37
C LEU A 311 -3.82 -6.12 39.85
N TYR A 312 -4.65 -7.07 39.41
CA TYR A 312 -5.07 -7.29 38.02
C TYR A 312 -6.59 -7.21 37.89
N ARG A 313 -7.07 -7.16 36.65
CA ARG A 313 -8.49 -7.23 36.31
C ARG A 313 -8.72 -8.12 35.08
N TYR A 314 -9.71 -8.98 35.15
CA TYR A 314 -10.31 -9.65 34.00
C TYR A 314 -11.54 -8.86 33.53
N SER A 315 -11.76 -8.79 32.22
CA SER A 315 -12.92 -8.11 31.65
C SER A 315 -13.99 -9.15 31.28
N PRO A 316 -15.12 -9.25 32.00
CA PRO A 316 -16.16 -10.26 31.72
C PRO A 316 -16.92 -10.05 30.38
N HIS A 317 -16.50 -9.08 29.56
CA HIS A 317 -17.08 -8.73 28.26
C HIS A 317 -16.00 -8.67 27.16
N SER A 318 -14.93 -9.47 27.27
CA SER A 318 -13.82 -9.49 26.32
C SER A 318 -13.47 -10.92 25.90
N GLU A 319 -13.28 -11.13 24.60
CA GLU A 319 -12.86 -12.42 24.00
C GLU A 319 -11.36 -12.75 24.26
N VAL A 320 -10.76 -12.17 25.30
CA VAL A 320 -9.33 -12.23 25.59
C VAL A 320 -9.12 -12.73 27.02
N GLU A 321 -8.49 -13.90 27.15
CA GLU A 321 -8.22 -14.55 28.44
C GLU A 321 -7.04 -13.93 29.23
N GLU A 322 -6.40 -12.88 28.70
CA GLU A 322 -5.27 -12.20 29.34
C GLU A 322 -5.71 -11.23 30.47
N ALA A 323 -4.96 -11.23 31.58
CA ALA A 323 -5.22 -10.36 32.72
C ALA A 323 -4.71 -8.93 32.48
N GLN A 324 -5.59 -7.93 32.64
CA GLN A 324 -5.23 -6.51 32.56
C GLN A 324 -4.52 -6.07 33.85
N LEU A 325 -3.32 -5.47 33.76
CA LEU A 325 -2.66 -4.86 34.91
C LEU A 325 -3.40 -3.59 35.34
N VAL A 326 -3.71 -3.44 36.63
CA VAL A 326 -4.38 -2.22 37.13
C VAL A 326 -3.34 -1.12 37.36
N VAL A 327 -3.54 0.05 36.73
CA VAL A 327 -2.49 1.09 36.63
C VAL A 327 -2.72 2.21 37.66
N PRO A 328 -1.73 2.52 38.54
CA PRO A 328 -1.82 3.64 39.47
C PRO A 328 -1.78 4.98 38.74
N SER A 329 -2.42 5.99 39.33
CA SER A 329 -2.68 7.31 38.74
C SER A 329 -1.46 7.97 38.10
N HIS A 330 -0.30 7.96 38.77
CA HIS A 330 0.94 8.59 38.31
C HIS A 330 1.63 7.88 37.13
N GLU A 331 1.25 6.64 36.79
CA GLU A 331 1.87 5.92 35.66
C GLU A 331 1.05 5.95 34.36
N ARG A 332 -0.22 6.38 34.42
CA ARG A 332 -1.15 6.35 33.28
C ARG A 332 -0.64 7.19 32.10
N GLU A 333 -0.09 8.37 32.35
CA GLU A 333 0.51 9.24 31.32
C GLU A 333 1.72 8.61 30.62
N LYS A 334 2.55 7.86 31.37
CA LYS A 334 3.71 7.15 30.82
C LYS A 334 3.29 6.02 29.86
N ILE A 335 2.21 5.31 30.18
CA ILE A 335 1.63 4.28 29.31
C ILE A 335 1.01 4.92 28.06
N LEU A 336 0.31 6.05 28.20
CA LEU A 336 -0.23 6.81 27.07
C LEU A 336 0.87 7.23 26.09
N LYS A 337 1.96 7.85 26.59
CA LYS A 337 3.13 8.21 25.76
C LYS A 337 3.72 7.02 25.02
N PHE A 338 3.80 5.86 25.67
CA PHE A 338 4.33 4.65 25.01
C PHE A 338 3.38 4.08 23.94
N HIS A 339 2.06 4.13 24.18
CA HIS A 339 1.04 3.50 23.34
C HIS A 339 0.32 4.44 22.35
N HIS A 340 0.61 5.74 22.37
CA HIS A 340 0.12 6.75 21.43
C HIS A 340 1.26 7.47 20.69
N ASP A 341 2.19 8.08 21.44
CA ASP A 341 3.21 9.01 20.91
C ASP A 341 4.40 8.34 20.20
N THR A 342 4.66 7.05 20.45
CA THR A 342 5.83 6.39 19.85
C THR A 342 5.65 6.17 18.34
N PRO A 343 6.73 6.15 17.52
CA PRO A 343 6.64 5.86 16.09
C PRO A 343 6.04 4.47 15.77
N THR A 344 6.12 3.52 16.70
CA THR A 344 5.46 2.20 16.59
C THR A 344 4.00 2.25 17.05
N ALA A 345 3.61 3.19 17.91
CA ALA A 345 2.22 3.51 18.22
C ALA A 345 1.54 4.26 17.06
N SER A 346 2.21 5.22 16.43
CA SER A 346 1.75 5.96 15.23
C SER A 346 0.49 6.83 15.45
N HIS A 347 0.31 7.40 16.65
CA HIS A 347 -0.73 8.42 16.95
C HIS A 347 -2.15 8.04 16.45
N TYR A 348 -2.62 6.84 16.79
CA TYR A 348 -4.00 6.44 16.48
C TYR A 348 -5.03 7.29 17.23
N GLY A 349 -6.23 7.42 16.65
CA GLY A 349 -7.38 8.03 17.32
C GLY A 349 -7.83 7.29 18.59
N GLU A 350 -8.83 7.84 19.27
CA GLU A 350 -9.28 7.43 20.61
C GLU A 350 -9.52 5.92 20.74
N ASP A 351 -10.34 5.31 19.86
CA ASP A 351 -10.63 3.87 19.89
C ASP A 351 -9.43 2.99 19.54
N GLY A 352 -8.56 3.44 18.63
CA GLY A 352 -7.34 2.70 18.28
C GLY A 352 -6.33 2.68 19.42
N THR A 353 -6.16 3.82 20.11
CA THR A 353 -5.35 3.94 21.33
C THR A 353 -5.99 3.14 22.48
N PHE A 354 -7.32 3.21 22.64
CA PHE A 354 -8.07 2.44 23.64
C PHE A 354 -7.88 0.94 23.47
N SER A 355 -8.19 0.39 22.30
CA SER A 355 -8.08 -1.04 22.00
C SER A 355 -6.67 -1.59 22.30
N ARG A 356 -5.65 -0.83 21.92
CA ARG A 356 -4.24 -1.18 22.11
C ARG A 356 -3.84 -1.22 23.59
N ILE A 357 -4.36 -0.31 24.41
CA ILE A 357 -4.10 -0.27 25.87
C ILE A 357 -4.97 -1.30 26.61
N SER A 358 -6.25 -1.44 26.26
CA SER A 358 -7.20 -2.34 26.93
C SER A 358 -6.88 -3.83 26.77
N SER A 359 -5.97 -4.19 25.87
CA SER A 359 -5.42 -5.55 25.79
C SER A 359 -4.58 -5.95 27.01
N ARG A 360 -4.00 -4.98 27.74
CA ARG A 360 -2.96 -5.24 28.77
C ARG A 360 -3.09 -4.43 30.05
N TYR A 361 -3.82 -3.32 30.02
CA TYR A 361 -3.90 -2.37 31.12
C TYR A 361 -5.34 -1.96 31.42
N TYR A 362 -5.60 -1.60 32.67
CA TYR A 362 -6.88 -1.10 33.12
C TYR A 362 -6.74 0.00 34.18
N TRP A 363 -7.65 0.98 34.15
CA TRP A 363 -7.94 1.85 35.29
C TRP A 363 -9.38 2.37 35.23
N THR A 364 -9.88 2.87 36.35
CA THR A 364 -11.21 3.50 36.43
C THR A 364 -11.26 4.74 35.53
N GLY A 365 -12.31 4.86 34.71
CA GLY A 365 -12.45 5.96 33.75
C GLY A 365 -11.53 5.92 32.52
N MET A 366 -10.79 4.83 32.29
CA MET A 366 -9.75 4.71 31.24
C MET A 366 -10.14 5.24 29.86
N ARG A 367 -11.36 4.96 29.36
CA ARG A 367 -11.83 5.44 28.05
C ARG A 367 -11.85 6.98 27.96
N LYS A 368 -12.37 7.66 28.99
CA LYS A 368 -12.38 9.13 29.05
C LYS A 368 -10.95 9.68 29.16
N TYR A 369 -10.13 9.08 30.03
CA TYR A 369 -8.75 9.53 30.25
C TYR A 369 -7.88 9.40 28.97
N ILE A 370 -8.11 8.36 28.16
CA ILE A 370 -7.49 8.20 26.83
C ILE A 370 -8.02 9.25 25.84
N ALA A 371 -9.33 9.49 25.78
CA ALA A 371 -9.92 10.51 24.90
C ALA A 371 -9.39 11.92 25.22
N ASP A 372 -9.39 12.31 26.50
CA ASP A 372 -8.87 13.60 26.96
C ASP A 372 -7.36 13.74 26.68
N TYR A 373 -6.57 12.65 26.69
CA TYR A 373 -5.15 12.69 26.28
C TYR A 373 -4.98 12.87 24.77
N VAL A 374 -5.62 12.02 23.96
CA VAL A 374 -5.51 12.05 22.48
C VAL A 374 -5.98 13.40 21.92
N LYS A 375 -7.04 13.98 22.50
CA LYS A 375 -7.60 15.28 22.14
C LYS A 375 -6.66 16.47 22.41
N ASN A 376 -5.72 16.34 23.35
CA ASN A 376 -4.80 17.41 23.76
C ASN A 376 -3.33 17.18 23.32
N CYS A 377 -3.03 16.06 22.65
CA CYS A 377 -1.67 15.73 22.22
C CYS A 377 -1.20 16.68 21.09
N ALA A 378 -0.03 17.32 21.26
CA ALA A 378 0.47 18.33 20.33
C ALA A 378 0.79 17.77 18.93
N GLU A 379 1.30 16.53 18.86
CA GLU A 379 1.50 15.78 17.62
C GLU A 379 0.20 15.10 17.09
N CYS A 380 -0.90 15.48 17.74
CA CYS A 380 -2.29 15.33 17.33
C CYS A 380 -2.95 16.72 17.26
N ILE A 381 -2.18 17.80 17.00
CA ILE A 381 -2.69 19.18 16.79
C ILE A 381 -2.17 19.93 15.48
N ARG A 382 -1.44 19.35 14.47
CA ARG A 382 -1.12 19.87 13.04
C ARG A 382 -1.38 19.24 11.49
N TYR A 383 -1.79 18.08 10.79
CA TYR A 383 -2.24 16.58 10.80
C TYR A 383 -3.43 15.96 10.01
N LYS A 384 -4.41 15.40 10.77
CA LYS A 384 -5.19 14.15 10.62
C LYS A 384 -6.74 14.35 10.77
N ALA A 385 -7.35 15.29 10.04
CA ALA A 385 -8.81 15.50 9.87
C ALA A 385 -9.65 16.03 11.06
N THR A 386 -10.38 17.17 10.92
CA THR A 386 -11.40 17.54 11.95
C THR A 386 -12.55 16.57 11.87
N ASN A 387 -13.14 16.29 13.02
CA ASN A 387 -14.46 15.71 13.09
C ASN A 387 -15.53 16.72 13.60
N GLN A 388 -15.16 17.96 13.95
CA GLN A 388 -16.12 19.08 14.13
C GLN A 388 -16.61 19.59 12.76
N LYS A 389 -17.92 19.80 12.65
CA LYS A 389 -18.59 20.36 11.45
C LYS A 389 -18.19 21.83 11.25
N PRO A 390 -18.07 22.36 10.01
CA PRO A 390 -17.82 23.78 9.81
C PRO A 390 -19.03 24.56 10.32
N ALA A 391 -18.81 25.84 10.61
CA ALA A 391 -19.88 26.73 11.02
C ALA A 391 -20.83 27.02 9.84
N GLY A 392 -21.88 26.21 9.71
CA GLY A 392 -23.03 26.44 8.83
C GLY A 392 -23.06 25.60 7.55
N LEU A 393 -24.25 25.55 6.95
CA LEU A 393 -24.47 25.02 5.61
C LEU A 393 -24.00 26.06 4.58
N LEU A 394 -23.29 25.64 3.54
CA LEU A 394 -22.99 26.48 2.38
C LEU A 394 -24.31 27.05 1.82
N GLN A 395 -24.37 28.33 1.44
CA GLN A 395 -25.52 28.87 0.70
C GLN A 395 -25.14 29.20 -0.75
N THR A 396 -24.95 28.16 -1.55
CA THR A 396 -24.98 28.27 -3.01
C THR A 396 -26.33 28.87 -3.43
N PRO A 397 -26.37 30.02 -4.13
CA PRO A 397 -27.61 30.54 -4.68
C PRO A 397 -28.08 29.66 -5.84
N VAL A 398 -29.39 29.60 -6.05
CA VAL A 398 -29.99 28.91 -7.20
C VAL A 398 -30.19 29.93 -8.31
N PRO A 399 -29.50 29.82 -9.46
CA PRO A 399 -29.74 30.70 -10.60
C PRO A 399 -31.16 30.46 -11.14
N ALA A 400 -31.86 31.53 -11.49
CA ALA A 400 -33.28 31.49 -11.83
C ALA A 400 -33.51 31.43 -13.35
N GLN A 401 -32.55 31.90 -14.15
CA GLN A 401 -32.66 32.01 -15.60
C GLN A 401 -31.55 31.25 -16.33
N ARG A 402 -31.80 30.88 -17.60
CA ARG A 402 -30.83 30.24 -18.50
C ARG A 402 -29.68 31.21 -18.76
N PHE A 403 -28.43 30.73 -18.68
CA PHE A 403 -27.20 31.51 -18.85
C PHE A 403 -27.00 32.67 -17.85
N GLU A 404 -27.83 32.79 -16.80
CA GLU A 404 -27.67 33.83 -15.78
C GLU A 404 -26.38 33.67 -14.96
N SER A 405 -25.99 32.42 -14.71
CA SER A 405 -24.72 32.05 -14.06
C SER A 405 -24.03 31.00 -14.92
N ILE A 406 -22.92 31.37 -15.53
CA ILE A 406 -22.08 30.48 -16.33
C ILE A 406 -20.89 30.07 -15.47
N ALA A 407 -20.57 28.78 -15.43
CA ALA A 407 -19.35 28.26 -14.82
C ALA A 407 -18.37 27.80 -15.90
N ILE A 408 -17.07 28.01 -15.67
CA ILE A 408 -16.00 27.72 -16.62
C ILE A 408 -14.87 26.89 -16.00
N ASP A 409 -14.16 26.13 -16.84
CA ASP A 409 -13.00 25.33 -16.45
C ASP A 409 -12.08 25.03 -17.64
N LEU A 410 -10.86 24.57 -17.36
CA LEU A 410 -9.82 24.21 -18.35
C LEU A 410 -9.34 22.78 -18.14
N PHE A 411 -9.55 21.92 -19.14
CA PHE A 411 -9.16 20.52 -19.10
C PHE A 411 -7.97 20.26 -20.04
N GLY A 412 -6.83 19.91 -19.46
CA GLY A 412 -5.58 19.63 -20.17
C GLY A 412 -4.34 19.68 -19.26
N PRO A 413 -3.12 19.68 -19.84
CA PRO A 413 -2.86 19.55 -21.28
C PRO A 413 -3.14 18.12 -21.78
N LEU A 414 -3.64 18.04 -23.01
CA LEU A 414 -3.89 16.80 -23.76
C LEU A 414 -2.79 16.56 -24.81
N PRO A 415 -2.69 15.34 -25.37
CA PRO A 415 -1.87 15.08 -26.56
C PRO A 415 -2.20 16.08 -27.67
N GLU A 416 -1.16 16.55 -28.37
CA GLU A 416 -1.31 17.59 -29.39
C GLU A 416 -1.99 17.05 -30.65
N THR A 417 -3.02 17.75 -31.13
CA THR A 417 -3.72 17.39 -32.38
C THR A 417 -2.92 17.82 -33.61
N SER A 418 -3.31 17.32 -34.79
CA SER A 418 -2.79 17.78 -36.09
C SER A 418 -2.88 19.31 -36.29
N GLU A 419 -3.86 19.96 -35.65
CA GLU A 419 -4.07 21.41 -35.68
C GLU A 419 -3.28 22.17 -34.60
N GLY A 420 -2.59 21.48 -33.69
CA GLY A 420 -1.89 22.06 -32.54
C GLY A 420 -2.79 22.36 -31.33
N MET A 421 -3.98 21.75 -31.22
CA MET A 421 -4.86 21.89 -30.06
C MET A 421 -4.31 21.07 -28.88
N LYS A 422 -4.38 21.62 -27.66
CA LYS A 422 -3.82 20.98 -26.43
C LYS A 422 -4.72 21.09 -25.19
N TRP A 423 -5.79 21.88 -25.24
CA TRP A 423 -6.66 22.16 -24.10
C TRP A 423 -8.12 22.12 -24.54
N ILE A 424 -9.02 21.71 -23.65
CA ILE A 424 -10.46 21.91 -23.80
C ILE A 424 -10.87 22.98 -22.80
N PHE A 425 -11.43 24.07 -23.30
CA PHE A 425 -12.11 25.08 -22.48
C PHE A 425 -13.59 24.72 -22.38
N ILE A 426 -14.08 24.59 -21.15
CA ILE A 426 -15.40 24.02 -20.84
C ILE A 426 -16.26 25.13 -20.25
N VAL A 427 -17.50 25.23 -20.73
CA VAL A 427 -18.45 26.26 -20.32
C VAL A 427 -19.79 25.60 -20.01
N GLU A 428 -20.31 25.75 -18.80
CA GLU A 428 -21.60 25.19 -18.34
C GLU A 428 -22.57 26.32 -17.95
N ASP A 429 -23.79 26.31 -18.47
CA ASP A 429 -24.89 27.04 -17.85
C ASP A 429 -25.33 26.33 -16.57
N CYS A 430 -25.16 27.02 -15.43
CA CYS A 430 -25.43 26.43 -14.12
C CYS A 430 -26.90 26.00 -13.95
N THR A 431 -27.82 26.62 -14.69
CA THR A 431 -29.28 26.39 -14.59
C THR A 431 -29.72 25.16 -15.42
N THR A 432 -29.49 25.16 -16.73
CA THR A 432 -29.95 24.09 -17.64
C THR A 432 -29.02 22.87 -17.69
N LYS A 433 -27.76 23.03 -17.25
CA LYS A 433 -26.66 22.08 -17.48
C LYS A 433 -26.30 21.91 -18.96
N TRP A 434 -26.57 22.93 -19.79
CA TRP A 434 -26.04 23.03 -21.14
C TRP A 434 -24.51 23.22 -21.08
N VAL A 435 -23.77 22.36 -21.78
CA VAL A 435 -22.31 22.39 -21.86
C VAL A 435 -21.86 22.76 -23.27
N GLU A 436 -20.86 23.62 -23.36
CA GLU A 436 -20.05 23.87 -24.56
C GLU A 436 -18.60 23.43 -24.32
N LEU A 437 -17.95 22.92 -25.37
CA LEU A 437 -16.59 22.35 -25.34
C LEU A 437 -15.76 22.95 -26.49
N PHE A 438 -14.78 23.77 -26.16
CA PHE A 438 -13.96 24.49 -27.15
C PHE A 438 -12.51 24.00 -27.15
N PRO A 439 -11.95 23.52 -28.29
CA PRO A 439 -10.54 23.17 -28.37
C PRO A 439 -9.68 24.44 -28.46
N LEU A 440 -8.69 24.58 -27.58
CA LEU A 440 -7.71 25.66 -27.58
C LEU A 440 -6.28 25.14 -27.82
N LYS A 441 -5.49 25.91 -28.58
CA LYS A 441 -4.04 25.66 -28.74
C LYS A 441 -3.25 26.00 -27.49
N GLN A 442 -3.65 27.07 -26.80
CA GLN A 442 -3.05 27.53 -25.56
C GLN A 442 -4.13 28.01 -24.58
N ALA A 443 -4.09 27.52 -23.35
CA ALA A 443 -4.91 28.04 -22.25
C ALA A 443 -4.35 29.38 -21.74
N THR A 444 -4.57 30.47 -22.50
CA THR A 444 -4.24 31.83 -22.07
C THR A 444 -5.50 32.62 -21.71
N ALA A 445 -5.33 33.63 -20.86
CA ALA A 445 -6.36 34.61 -20.53
C ALA A 445 -7.07 35.20 -21.77
N LYS A 446 -6.29 35.57 -22.79
CA LYS A 446 -6.80 36.20 -24.02
C LYS A 446 -7.67 35.24 -24.83
N GLU A 447 -7.22 34.00 -25.00
CA GLU A 447 -7.97 32.99 -25.75
C GLU A 447 -9.30 32.69 -25.04
N CYS A 448 -9.27 32.40 -23.73
CA CYS A 448 -10.49 32.15 -22.95
C CYS A 448 -11.47 33.33 -22.99
N ALA A 449 -10.97 34.57 -22.90
CA ALA A 449 -11.79 35.78 -22.99
C ALA A 449 -12.45 35.96 -24.37
N LEU A 450 -11.70 35.72 -25.45
CA LEU A 450 -12.23 35.80 -26.83
C LEU A 450 -13.22 34.67 -27.14
N THR A 451 -12.96 33.44 -26.67
CA THR A 451 -13.91 32.33 -26.80
C THR A 451 -15.21 32.62 -26.04
N LEU A 452 -15.13 33.11 -24.80
CA LEU A 452 -16.34 33.51 -24.05
C LEU A 452 -17.14 34.59 -24.78
N LEU A 453 -16.49 35.63 -25.28
CA LEU A 453 -17.19 36.71 -25.99
C LEU A 453 -17.86 36.19 -27.28
N ASN A 454 -17.08 35.57 -28.17
CA ASN A 454 -17.52 35.26 -29.54
C ASN A 454 -18.39 34.01 -29.63
N GLU A 455 -18.05 32.95 -28.88
CA GLU A 455 -18.70 31.65 -29.00
C GLU A 455 -19.84 31.45 -27.99
N VAL A 456 -19.88 32.25 -26.91
CA VAL A 456 -20.86 32.09 -25.82
C VAL A 456 -21.72 33.35 -25.64
N PHE A 457 -21.13 34.47 -25.19
CA PHE A 457 -21.89 35.66 -24.79
C PHE A 457 -22.68 36.27 -25.94
N LEU A 458 -22.08 36.37 -27.13
CA LEU A 458 -22.74 36.87 -28.35
C LEU A 458 -23.69 35.84 -29.01
N ARG A 459 -23.80 34.62 -28.47
CA ARG A 459 -24.73 33.57 -28.97
C ARG A 459 -25.90 33.26 -28.04
N TYR A 460 -25.66 33.21 -26.73
CA TYR A 460 -26.65 32.83 -25.73
C TYR A 460 -27.08 33.99 -24.81
N GLY A 461 -26.35 35.13 -24.87
CA GLY A 461 -26.56 36.29 -24.02
C GLY A 461 -25.46 36.47 -22.97
N LEU A 462 -25.39 37.68 -22.41
CA LEU A 462 -24.43 38.03 -21.36
C LEU A 462 -24.88 37.47 -20.00
N PRO A 463 -24.02 36.72 -19.28
CA PRO A 463 -24.35 36.22 -17.95
C PRO A 463 -24.33 37.35 -16.91
N ARG A 464 -25.12 37.22 -15.84
CA ARG A 464 -24.98 38.10 -14.66
C ARG A 464 -23.79 37.71 -13.79
N ARG A 465 -23.43 36.41 -13.80
CA ARG A 465 -22.31 35.86 -13.02
C ARG A 465 -21.46 34.90 -13.86
N LEU A 466 -20.14 35.06 -13.78
CA LEU A 466 -19.16 34.12 -14.30
C LEU A 466 -18.45 33.45 -13.10
N ILE A 467 -18.46 32.11 -13.06
CA ILE A 467 -17.90 31.32 -11.96
C ILE A 467 -16.68 30.57 -12.48
N SER A 468 -15.54 30.69 -11.81
CA SER A 468 -14.31 29.96 -12.14
C SER A 468 -13.54 29.59 -10.87
N ASP A 469 -12.51 28.75 -11.01
CA ASP A 469 -11.47 28.64 -9.99
C ASP A 469 -10.53 29.87 -10.03
N ASN A 470 -9.46 29.82 -9.23
CA ASN A 470 -8.40 30.83 -9.20
C ASN A 470 -7.29 30.60 -10.27
N GLY A 471 -7.61 29.93 -11.39
CA GLY A 471 -6.68 29.74 -12.51
C GLY A 471 -6.17 31.08 -13.05
N SER A 472 -4.88 31.16 -13.36
CA SER A 472 -4.21 32.42 -13.74
C SER A 472 -4.79 33.06 -15.01
N GLN A 473 -5.41 32.26 -15.87
CA GLN A 473 -6.18 32.70 -17.04
C GLN A 473 -7.40 33.54 -16.62
N PHE A 474 -8.12 33.10 -15.59
CA PHE A 474 -9.37 33.70 -15.15
C PHE A 474 -9.17 34.85 -14.16
N VAL A 475 -8.14 34.77 -13.30
CA VAL A 475 -7.76 35.87 -12.39
C VAL A 475 -7.06 37.03 -13.12
N SER A 476 -6.72 36.84 -14.40
CA SER A 476 -6.01 37.84 -15.22
C SER A 476 -6.76 39.17 -15.37
N ALA A 477 -5.99 40.26 -15.52
CA ALA A 477 -6.52 41.59 -15.81
C ALA A 477 -7.37 41.63 -17.10
N ILE A 478 -7.09 40.77 -18.10
CA ILE A 478 -7.88 40.68 -19.34
C ILE A 478 -9.30 40.15 -19.05
N MET A 479 -9.40 39.08 -18.25
CA MET A 479 -10.70 38.51 -17.88
C MET A 479 -11.49 39.45 -16.95
N GLN A 480 -10.81 40.09 -16.00
CA GLN A 480 -11.39 41.11 -15.13
C GLN A 480 -11.89 42.32 -15.92
N GLN A 481 -11.14 42.79 -16.91
CA GLN A 481 -11.56 43.88 -17.80
C GLN A 481 -12.75 43.48 -18.67
N LEU A 482 -12.76 42.27 -19.25
CA LEU A 482 -13.91 41.75 -19.99
C LEU A 482 -15.19 41.74 -19.12
N CYS A 483 -15.08 41.19 -17.90
CA CYS A 483 -16.20 41.16 -16.96
C CYS A 483 -16.63 42.57 -16.54
N CYS A 484 -15.70 43.48 -16.28
CA CYS A 484 -15.98 44.87 -15.89
C CYS A 484 -16.71 45.65 -17.00
N VAL A 485 -16.23 45.59 -18.24
CA VAL A 485 -16.83 46.30 -19.39
C VAL A 485 -18.23 45.76 -19.71
N LEU A 486 -18.45 44.46 -19.52
CA LEU A 486 -19.73 43.80 -19.76
C LEU A 486 -20.66 43.77 -18.53
N ASN A 487 -20.25 44.37 -17.40
CA ASN A 487 -20.94 44.36 -16.11
C ASN A 487 -21.33 42.95 -15.59
N ILE A 488 -20.42 41.98 -15.80
CA ILE A 488 -20.55 40.58 -15.36
C ILE A 488 -19.89 40.44 -13.99
N ASN A 489 -20.59 39.88 -13.00
CA ASN A 489 -20.02 39.59 -11.69
C ASN A 489 -19.10 38.35 -11.76
N GLN A 490 -17.78 38.54 -11.69
CA GLN A 490 -16.85 37.41 -11.59
C GLN A 490 -16.79 36.88 -10.16
N SER A 491 -17.12 35.60 -9.98
CA SER A 491 -17.14 34.89 -8.71
C SER A 491 -16.05 33.79 -8.70
N LEU A 492 -14.89 34.12 -8.13
CA LEU A 492 -13.75 33.21 -8.00
C LEU A 492 -13.94 32.24 -6.82
N ILE A 493 -13.76 30.94 -7.06
CA ILE A 493 -13.87 29.88 -6.04
C ILE A 493 -12.55 29.75 -5.26
N PRO A 494 -12.58 29.70 -3.91
CA PRO A 494 -11.38 29.56 -3.10
C PRO A 494 -10.47 28.38 -3.50
N VAL A 495 -9.16 28.63 -3.48
CA VAL A 495 -8.14 27.59 -3.69
C VAL A 495 -8.36 26.43 -2.69
N TYR A 496 -8.11 25.20 -3.13
CA TYR A 496 -8.35 23.96 -2.37
C TYR A 496 -9.81 23.55 -2.16
N HIS A 497 -10.80 24.23 -2.77
CA HIS A 497 -12.20 23.76 -2.82
C HIS A 497 -12.72 23.47 -4.26
N PRO A 498 -12.14 22.52 -5.03
CA PRO A 498 -12.61 22.17 -6.39
C PRO A 498 -14.11 21.84 -6.45
N GLN A 499 -14.61 21.18 -5.41
CA GLN A 499 -16.00 20.71 -5.29
C GLN A 499 -17.07 21.82 -5.32
N ALA A 500 -16.65 23.09 -5.27
CA ALA A 500 -17.54 24.25 -5.40
C ALA A 500 -17.70 24.74 -6.86
N ASN A 501 -16.90 24.25 -7.81
CA ASN A 501 -17.12 24.49 -9.25
C ASN A 501 -18.09 23.43 -9.81
N PRO A 502 -19.28 23.80 -10.34
CA PRO A 502 -20.18 22.84 -10.97
C PRO A 502 -19.51 22.01 -12.07
N VAL A 503 -18.58 22.61 -12.81
CA VAL A 503 -17.91 22.01 -13.98
C VAL A 503 -16.95 20.87 -13.60
N GLU A 504 -16.44 20.82 -12.35
CA GLU A 504 -15.49 19.78 -11.92
C GLU A 504 -16.07 18.36 -12.10
N ARG A 505 -17.39 18.21 -11.96
CA ARG A 505 -18.09 16.94 -12.22
C ARG A 505 -18.15 16.61 -13.71
N LYS A 506 -18.26 17.62 -14.58
CA LYS A 506 -18.24 17.43 -16.05
C LYS A 506 -16.88 17.05 -16.59
N ASN A 507 -15.78 17.50 -15.97
CA ASN A 507 -14.43 16.99 -16.28
C ASN A 507 -14.35 15.47 -16.06
N ARG A 508 -15.03 14.95 -15.03
CA ARG A 508 -15.11 13.53 -14.70
C ARG A 508 -15.96 12.73 -15.70
N ASP A 509 -17.06 13.31 -16.19
CA ASP A 509 -17.90 12.74 -17.26
C ASP A 509 -17.20 12.75 -18.63
N LEU A 510 -16.41 13.79 -18.91
CA LEU A 510 -15.76 14.05 -20.19
C LEU A 510 -14.59 13.09 -20.46
N LYS A 511 -13.75 12.82 -19.44
CA LYS A 511 -12.53 12.00 -19.60
C LYS A 511 -12.80 10.57 -20.12
N PRO A 512 -13.81 9.80 -19.63
CA PRO A 512 -14.17 8.51 -20.20
C PRO A 512 -14.73 8.62 -21.63
N ARG A 513 -15.56 9.64 -21.91
CA ARG A 513 -16.17 9.85 -23.24
C ARG A 513 -15.12 10.12 -24.31
N LEU A 514 -14.13 10.97 -24.00
CA LEU A 514 -12.95 11.17 -24.84
C LEU A 514 -12.20 9.86 -25.08
N ALA A 515 -11.87 9.11 -24.02
CA ALA A 515 -11.14 7.84 -24.17
C ALA A 515 -11.89 6.82 -25.04
N MET A 516 -13.23 6.74 -24.93
CA MET A 516 -14.06 5.85 -25.74
C MET A 516 -14.14 6.26 -27.21
N MET A 517 -14.31 7.56 -27.51
CA MET A 517 -14.50 8.04 -28.88
C MET A 517 -13.19 8.24 -29.65
N VAL A 518 -12.08 8.44 -28.95
CA VAL A 518 -10.74 8.62 -29.53
C VAL A 518 -10.03 7.26 -29.70
N GLY A 519 -10.36 6.28 -28.86
CA GLY A 519 -9.81 4.92 -28.93
C GLY A 519 -8.28 4.91 -28.86
N ASN A 520 -7.64 4.43 -29.93
CA ASN A 520 -6.18 4.36 -30.04
C ASN A 520 -5.55 5.58 -30.72
N ASN A 521 -6.33 6.48 -31.36
CA ASN A 521 -5.78 7.58 -32.17
C ASN A 521 -5.86 8.92 -31.45
N TYR A 522 -4.99 9.10 -30.46
CA TYR A 522 -4.99 10.21 -29.50
C TYR A 522 -4.82 11.64 -30.08
N THR A 523 -4.67 11.80 -31.39
CA THR A 523 -4.50 13.10 -32.06
C THR A 523 -5.78 13.71 -32.63
N LEU A 524 -6.90 12.97 -32.67
CA LEU A 524 -8.17 13.42 -33.28
C LEU A 524 -9.25 13.84 -32.25
N TRP A 525 -8.87 14.14 -31.00
CA TRP A 525 -9.85 14.40 -29.94
C TRP A 525 -10.67 15.69 -30.13
N ASN A 526 -10.13 16.68 -30.85
CA ASN A 526 -10.81 17.91 -31.25
C ASN A 526 -12.04 17.62 -32.13
N GLU A 527 -11.90 16.72 -33.10
CA GLU A 527 -12.97 16.31 -34.03
C GLU A 527 -14.15 15.63 -33.29
N GLN A 528 -13.87 14.98 -32.16
CA GLN A 528 -14.89 14.27 -31.37
C GLN A 528 -15.68 15.18 -30.42
N LEU A 529 -15.20 16.40 -30.12
CA LEU A 529 -15.87 17.32 -29.18
C LEU A 529 -17.31 17.67 -29.56
N PRO A 530 -17.67 17.99 -30.83
CA PRO A 530 -19.04 18.36 -31.17
C PRO A 530 -20.05 17.23 -30.91
N ALA A 531 -19.63 15.97 -31.14
CA ALA A 531 -20.43 14.78 -30.89
C ALA A 531 -20.52 14.45 -29.40
N ILE A 532 -19.42 14.56 -28.64
CA ILE A 532 -19.42 14.43 -27.17
C ILE A 532 -20.35 15.47 -26.54
N ARG A 533 -20.23 16.74 -26.95
CA ARG A 533 -21.11 17.84 -26.53
C ARG A 533 -22.58 17.53 -26.81
N PHE A 534 -22.90 17.09 -28.03
CA PHE A 534 -24.26 16.73 -28.40
C PHE A 534 -24.82 15.61 -27.50
N ALA A 535 -24.04 14.54 -27.30
CA ALA A 535 -24.38 13.42 -26.42
C ALA A 535 -24.40 13.75 -24.91
N MET A 536 -23.76 14.85 -24.49
CA MET A 536 -23.88 15.38 -23.12
C MET A 536 -25.15 16.21 -22.96
N ASN A 537 -25.48 17.06 -23.93
CA ASN A 537 -26.64 17.96 -23.85
C ASN A 537 -27.98 17.25 -24.12
N THR A 538 -27.98 16.15 -24.88
CA THR A 538 -29.16 15.29 -25.10
C THR A 538 -29.32 14.18 -24.06
N ALA A 539 -28.34 13.97 -23.18
CA ALA A 539 -28.49 13.04 -22.06
C ALA A 539 -29.33 13.66 -20.93
N LYS A 540 -30.13 12.83 -20.25
CA LYS A 540 -30.87 13.24 -19.04
C LYS A 540 -29.89 13.48 -17.89
N CYS A 541 -29.91 14.68 -17.31
CA CYS A 541 -29.17 15.00 -16.10
C CYS A 541 -29.95 14.54 -14.85
N GLU A 542 -29.28 13.94 -13.87
CA GLU A 542 -29.92 13.50 -12.61
C GLU A 542 -30.41 14.69 -11.77
N THR A 543 -29.62 15.77 -11.68
CA THR A 543 -29.92 16.93 -10.83
C THR A 543 -31.16 17.71 -11.28
N THR A 544 -31.39 17.82 -12.59
CA THR A 544 -32.59 18.47 -13.14
C THR A 544 -33.71 17.45 -13.41
N GLY A 545 -33.37 16.20 -13.75
CA GLY A 545 -34.32 15.20 -14.22
C GLY A 545 -34.73 15.37 -15.68
N CYS A 546 -34.11 16.28 -16.44
CA CYS A 546 -34.37 16.57 -17.85
C CYS A 546 -33.07 16.56 -18.66
N THR A 547 -33.15 16.60 -20.00
CA THR A 547 -31.99 16.86 -20.87
C THR A 547 -31.66 18.36 -20.85
N ALA A 548 -30.40 18.73 -21.08
CA ALA A 548 -30.04 20.15 -21.21
C ALA A 548 -30.63 20.75 -22.51
N ALA A 549 -30.77 19.94 -23.56
CA ALA A 549 -31.46 20.29 -24.80
C ALA A 549 -32.90 20.77 -24.56
N TYR A 550 -33.70 20.00 -23.82
CA TYR A 550 -35.08 20.37 -23.48
C TYR A 550 -35.14 21.65 -22.64
N LEU A 551 -34.21 21.84 -21.69
CA LEU A 551 -34.20 23.03 -20.84
C LEU A 551 -33.70 24.29 -21.57
N ASN A 552 -32.81 24.13 -22.55
CA ASN A 552 -32.33 25.26 -23.35
C ASN A 552 -33.34 25.65 -24.44
N PHE A 553 -33.91 24.69 -25.17
CA PHE A 553 -34.73 24.94 -26.37
C PHE A 553 -36.24 24.68 -26.20
N ALA A 554 -36.72 24.29 -25.01
CA ALA A 554 -38.09 23.81 -24.76
C ALA A 554 -38.54 22.59 -25.59
N ARG A 555 -37.59 21.93 -26.27
CA ARG A 555 -37.75 20.73 -27.11
C ARG A 555 -36.48 19.88 -27.06
N GLU A 556 -36.62 18.59 -27.29
CA GLU A 556 -35.45 17.73 -27.53
C GLU A 556 -34.81 18.07 -28.90
N LEU A 557 -33.50 17.85 -29.01
CA LEU A 557 -32.79 17.91 -30.29
C LEU A 557 -32.91 16.55 -31.00
N ARG A 558 -33.09 16.57 -32.32
CA ARG A 558 -33.20 15.34 -33.12
C ARG A 558 -31.90 14.52 -33.05
N THR A 559 -32.01 13.30 -32.57
CA THR A 559 -30.96 12.27 -32.63
C THR A 559 -30.86 11.67 -34.05
N LEU A 560 -29.95 10.70 -34.25
CA LEU A 560 -29.88 9.95 -35.53
C LEU A 560 -31.19 9.21 -35.82
N ASP A 561 -31.75 8.53 -34.81
CA ASP A 561 -33.00 7.75 -34.90
C ASP A 561 -34.22 8.64 -35.21
N ASP A 562 -34.27 9.82 -34.62
CA ASP A 562 -35.27 10.86 -34.94
C ASP A 562 -35.22 11.36 -36.40
N VAL A 563 -34.16 11.03 -37.16
CA VAL A 563 -34.00 11.39 -38.58
C VAL A 563 -34.16 10.16 -39.49
N THR A 564 -33.72 8.97 -39.09
CA THR A 564 -33.88 7.74 -39.89
C THR A 564 -35.27 7.13 -39.79
N THR A 565 -35.94 7.31 -38.66
CA THR A 565 -37.14 6.56 -38.28
C THR A 565 -38.38 7.46 -38.16
N ASP A 566 -38.17 8.77 -37.97
CA ASP A 566 -39.16 9.86 -37.83
C ASP A 566 -40.56 9.45 -37.35
N LEU A 567 -40.61 8.78 -36.20
CA LEU A 567 -41.87 8.37 -35.55
C LEU A 567 -42.79 9.57 -35.22
N ARG A 568 -42.29 10.81 -35.32
CA ARG A 568 -43.07 12.02 -35.10
C ARG A 568 -43.96 12.39 -36.30
N SER A 569 -43.55 12.15 -37.55
CA SER A 569 -44.44 12.38 -38.71
C SER A 569 -45.59 11.37 -38.75
N VAL A 570 -45.37 10.13 -38.31
CA VAL A 570 -46.44 9.13 -38.11
C VAL A 570 -47.52 9.66 -37.15
N ILE A 571 -47.12 10.29 -36.04
CA ILE A 571 -48.02 10.85 -35.03
C ILE A 571 -48.68 12.17 -35.49
N HIS A 572 -48.05 12.91 -36.42
CA HIS A 572 -48.56 14.20 -36.91
C HIS A 572 -49.58 14.10 -38.07
N ASN A 573 -49.84 12.90 -38.61
CA ASN A 573 -50.87 12.70 -39.65
C ASN A 573 -52.30 12.60 -39.11
N ASP A 574 -52.49 12.27 -37.83
CA ASP A 574 -53.79 12.39 -37.17
C ASP A 574 -54.12 13.87 -36.87
N ASN A 575 -55.40 14.21 -36.72
CA ASN A 575 -55.95 15.58 -36.61
C ASN A 575 -55.56 16.33 -35.30
N PHE A 576 -54.27 16.46 -35.01
CA PHE A 576 -53.75 17.00 -33.76
C PHE A 576 -53.45 18.50 -33.87
N VAL A 577 -54.49 19.33 -33.70
CA VAL A 577 -54.38 20.80 -33.71
C VAL A 577 -53.43 21.25 -32.59
N PRO A 578 -52.32 21.97 -32.89
CA PRO A 578 -51.39 22.43 -31.87
C PRO A 578 -51.89 23.71 -31.19
N GLU A 579 -52.93 23.58 -30.35
CA GLU A 579 -53.28 24.62 -29.37
C GLU A 579 -52.03 25.06 -28.58
N PHE A 580 -51.94 26.35 -28.23
CA PHE A 580 -50.78 27.00 -27.58
C PHE A 580 -49.92 26.05 -26.74
N THR A 581 -48.82 25.60 -27.36
CA THR A 581 -48.31 24.24 -27.18
C THR A 581 -48.28 23.73 -25.74
N PRO A 582 -48.80 22.51 -25.47
CA PRO A 582 -48.65 21.84 -24.17
C PRO A 582 -47.19 21.75 -23.71
N TYR A 583 -46.23 21.76 -24.64
CA TYR A 583 -44.80 21.87 -24.40
C TYR A 583 -44.40 23.10 -23.57
N LEU A 584 -45.00 24.28 -23.78
CA LEU A 584 -44.69 25.50 -23.02
C LEU A 584 -45.25 25.45 -21.60
N LYS A 585 -46.51 25.04 -21.43
CA LYS A 585 -47.13 24.82 -20.10
C LYS A 585 -46.42 23.70 -19.31
N ARG A 586 -45.91 22.69 -20.01
CA ARG A 586 -45.05 21.63 -19.44
C ARG A 586 -43.65 22.14 -19.10
N PHE A 587 -43.07 23.01 -19.91
CA PHE A 587 -41.76 23.62 -19.67
C PHE A 587 -41.77 24.49 -18.41
N GLU A 588 -42.77 25.36 -18.24
CA GLU A 588 -42.93 26.20 -17.04
C GLU A 588 -43.07 25.35 -15.76
N ARG A 589 -43.92 24.32 -15.79
CA ARG A 589 -44.07 23.34 -14.70
C ARG A 589 -42.76 22.60 -14.42
N ASN A 590 -42.06 22.14 -15.46
CA ASN A 590 -40.80 21.43 -15.34
C ASN A 590 -39.71 22.34 -14.73
N MET A 591 -39.55 23.57 -15.22
CA MET A 591 -38.60 24.55 -14.67
C MET A 591 -38.85 24.83 -13.19
N SER A 592 -40.11 24.91 -12.77
CA SER A 592 -40.52 25.08 -11.38
C SER A 592 -40.09 23.87 -10.53
N GLN A 593 -40.38 22.64 -11.01
CA GLN A 593 -39.98 21.40 -10.31
C GLN A 593 -38.46 21.18 -10.29
N ILE A 594 -37.76 21.62 -11.35
CA ILE A 594 -36.30 21.58 -11.45
C ILE A 594 -35.65 22.49 -10.43
N LYS A 595 -36.19 23.69 -10.21
CA LYS A 595 -35.71 24.61 -9.18
C LYS A 595 -35.74 23.93 -7.80
N GLU A 596 -36.86 23.32 -7.42
CA GLU A 596 -36.95 22.55 -6.19
C GLU A 596 -35.95 21.38 -6.13
N ASN A 597 -35.73 20.68 -7.25
CA ASN A 597 -34.80 19.54 -7.30
C ASN A 597 -33.34 19.99 -7.15
N ILE A 598 -32.97 21.13 -7.74
CA ILE A 598 -31.68 21.79 -7.53
C ILE A 598 -31.55 22.22 -6.06
N GLU A 599 -32.57 22.85 -5.47
CA GLU A 599 -32.58 23.22 -4.04
C GLU A 599 -32.39 21.98 -3.14
N LYS A 600 -33.11 20.89 -3.40
CA LYS A 600 -32.99 19.60 -2.68
C LYS A 600 -31.62 18.93 -2.88
N SER A 601 -31.06 18.95 -4.09
CA SER A 601 -29.73 18.39 -4.38
C SER A 601 -28.63 19.20 -3.72
N GLN A 602 -28.65 20.53 -3.89
CA GLN A 602 -27.74 21.44 -3.20
C GLN A 602 -27.81 21.23 -1.69
N ASN A 603 -28.99 21.10 -1.09
CA ASN A 603 -29.11 20.88 0.35
C ASN A 603 -28.50 19.55 0.82
N ARG A 604 -28.57 18.48 0.01
CA ARG A 604 -27.84 17.22 0.26
C ARG A 604 -26.32 17.38 0.12
N GLU A 605 -25.86 18.06 -0.92
CA GLU A 605 -24.44 18.30 -1.18
C GLU A 605 -23.81 19.21 -0.11
N LYS A 606 -24.54 20.24 0.33
CA LYS A 606 -24.22 21.10 1.47
C LYS A 606 -24.00 20.25 2.73
N HIS A 607 -24.87 19.27 3.02
CA HIS A 607 -24.67 18.35 4.15
C HIS A 607 -23.42 17.46 3.99
N MET A 608 -23.07 17.03 2.78
CA MET A 608 -21.86 16.24 2.53
C MET A 608 -20.57 17.07 2.66
N GLN A 609 -20.54 18.29 2.11
CA GLN A 609 -19.41 19.22 2.28
C GLN A 609 -19.26 19.67 3.74
N THR A 610 -20.37 19.82 4.48
CA THR A 610 -20.42 20.06 5.94
C THR A 610 -19.97 18.84 6.77
N ASN A 611 -19.62 17.71 6.13
CA ASN A 611 -18.90 16.61 6.76
C ASN A 611 -17.43 16.52 6.27
N HIS A 612 -17.13 16.95 5.04
CA HIS A 612 -15.78 16.86 4.46
C HIS A 612 -14.86 18.03 4.81
N VAL A 613 -15.35 19.26 4.92
CA VAL A 613 -14.52 20.43 5.31
C VAL A 613 -13.98 20.27 6.73
N ASN A 614 -14.72 19.54 7.58
CA ASN A 614 -14.24 18.99 8.85
C ASN A 614 -12.91 18.29 8.59
N GLN A 615 -12.94 17.26 7.75
CA GLN A 615 -11.83 16.33 7.58
C GLN A 615 -10.61 16.96 6.89
N ALA A 616 -10.61 18.27 6.61
CA ALA A 616 -9.44 19.08 6.26
C ALA A 616 -8.88 19.96 7.42
N LEU A 617 -9.68 20.38 8.42
CA LEU A 617 -9.27 21.45 9.36
C LEU A 617 -8.38 21.02 10.55
N ILE A 618 -8.68 19.93 11.29
CA ILE A 618 -7.70 19.16 12.06
C ILE A 618 -6.80 18.36 11.09
N LEU A 619 -7.00 18.39 9.76
CA LEU A 619 -5.94 17.94 8.83
C LEU A 619 -4.80 18.97 8.72
N ASN A 620 -5.14 20.25 8.80
CA ASN A 620 -4.18 21.32 9.10
C ASN A 620 -4.01 21.55 10.62
N LEU A 621 -4.58 20.68 11.48
CA LEU A 621 -4.48 20.68 12.96
C LEU A 621 -4.41 19.27 13.67
N MET A 622 -3.67 18.21 13.20
CA MET A 622 -3.28 16.97 13.98
C MET A 622 -1.80 16.34 13.85
N ILE A 623 -0.78 17.00 13.25
CA ILE A 623 0.69 16.67 13.12
C ILE A 623 1.25 16.85 14.50
#